data_AF-A0A971GAB0-F1
#
_entry.id   AF-A0A971GAB0-F1
#
_cell.length_a   1.000
_cell.length_b   1.000
_cell.length_c   1.000
_cell.angle_alpha   90.00
_cell.angle_beta   90.00
_cell.angle_gamma   90.00
#
_symmetry.space_group_name_H-M   'P 1'
#
loop_
_entity.id
_entity.type
_entity.pdbx_description
1 polymer ?
#
loop_
_entity_poly.entity_id
_entity_poly.type
_entity_poly.pdbx_seq_one_letter_code
_entity_poly.pdbx_strand_id
1 'polypeptide(L)'
;MNVNDKIKLLREHMKKNGLDAYIIPSSDPHLSEYVADHWKARAWISGFTGSAGTFVAAMDESGLWTDGRYFIQAEKQLTGSEIKLFKMGNPGVPSYTEWIAEKLKNGDCV
;
A
#
# COMPACT_ATOMS: atom_id res chain seq x y z
N MET A 1 0.06 -6.97 -17.22
CA MET A 1 -0.79 -6.11 -16.36
C MET A 1 0.10 -5.14 -15.63
N ASN A 2 -0.07 -3.84 -15.85
CA ASN A 2 0.73 -2.82 -15.17
C ASN A 2 0.22 -2.60 -13.72
N VAL A 3 0.89 -1.74 -12.94
CA VAL A 3 0.51 -1.47 -11.55
C VAL A 3 -0.89 -0.86 -11.45
N ASN A 4 -1.21 0.11 -12.29
CA ASN A 4 -2.50 0.80 -12.25
C ASN A 4 -3.67 -0.13 -12.62
N ASP A 5 -3.48 -1.07 -13.55
CA ASP A 5 -4.45 -2.11 -13.88
C ASP A 5 -4.76 -2.99 -12.65
N LYS A 6 -3.73 -3.35 -11.87
CA LYS A 6 -3.88 -4.15 -10.65
C LYS A 6 -4.66 -3.39 -9.57
N ILE A 7 -4.36 -2.11 -9.37
CA ILE A 7 -5.06 -1.26 -8.39
C ILE A 7 -6.52 -1.07 -8.81
N LYS A 8 -6.78 -0.87 -10.11
CA LYS A 8 -8.15 -0.80 -10.63
C LYS A 8 -8.94 -2.08 -10.32
N LEU A 9 -8.36 -3.25 -10.60
CA LEU A 9 -8.99 -4.53 -10.28
C LEU A 9 -9.22 -4.70 -8.78
N LEU A 10 -8.25 -4.30 -7.94
CA LEU A 10 -8.41 -4.31 -6.49
C LEU A 10 -9.62 -3.47 -6.06
N ARG A 11 -9.75 -2.23 -6.57
CA ARG A 11 -10.89 -1.35 -6.26
C ARG A 11 -12.23 -1.90 -6.77
N GLU A 12 -12.25 -2.58 -7.91
CA GLU A 12 -13.46 -3.28 -8.39
C GLU A 12 -13.88 -4.39 -7.41
N HIS A 13 -12.92 -5.14 -6.85
CA HIS A 13 -13.18 -6.13 -5.82
C HIS A 13 -13.58 -5.49 -4.48
N MET A 14 -12.91 -4.41 -4.06
CA MET A 14 -13.29 -3.65 -2.86
C MET A 14 -14.75 -3.19 -2.95
N LYS A 15 -15.14 -2.57 -4.06
CA LYS A 15 -16.51 -2.12 -4.30
C LYS A 15 -17.53 -3.25 -4.24
N LYS A 16 -17.21 -4.43 -4.79
CA LYS A 16 -18.10 -5.61 -4.74
C LYS A 16 -18.30 -6.14 -3.32
N ASN A 17 -17.34 -5.91 -2.43
CA ASN A 17 -17.37 -6.39 -1.04
C ASN A 17 -17.71 -5.29 -0.03
N GLY A 18 -18.02 -4.07 -0.48
CA GLY A 18 -18.34 -2.94 0.39
C GLY A 18 -17.15 -2.45 1.22
N LEU A 19 -15.93 -2.54 0.66
CA LEU A 19 -14.71 -2.01 1.28
C LEU A 19 -14.37 -0.62 0.73
N ASP A 20 -14.01 0.32 1.61
CA ASP A 20 -13.62 1.69 1.28
C ASP A 20 -12.10 1.88 1.30
N ALA A 21 -11.38 1.04 2.07
CA ALA A 21 -9.94 0.90 2.00
C ALA A 21 -9.50 -0.57 2.05
N TYR A 22 -8.24 -0.84 1.71
CA TYR A 22 -7.62 -2.16 1.81
C TYR A 22 -6.13 -2.03 2.15
N ILE A 23 -5.69 -2.76 3.18
CA ILE A 23 -4.32 -2.70 3.69
C ILE A 23 -3.55 -3.97 3.28
N ILE A 24 -2.38 -3.79 2.67
CA ILE A 24 -1.49 -4.88 2.26
C ILE A 24 -0.12 -4.69 2.94
N PRO A 25 0.16 -5.41 4.04
CA PRO A 25 1.43 -5.31 4.77
C PRO A 25 2.57 -6.06 4.07
N SER A 26 3.76 -6.01 4.68
CA SER A 26 4.93 -6.79 4.26
C SER A 26 4.87 -8.25 4.71
N SER A 27 4.09 -8.53 5.76
CA SER A 27 4.16 -9.74 6.56
C SER A 27 3.33 -10.87 5.97
N ASP A 28 3.78 -12.10 6.23
CA ASP A 28 2.97 -13.30 6.10
C ASP A 28 2.14 -13.51 7.40
N PRO A 29 1.31 -14.58 7.47
CA PRO A 29 0.52 -14.89 8.67
C PRO A 29 1.32 -15.18 9.94
N HIS A 30 2.65 -15.31 9.84
CA HIS A 30 3.54 -15.64 10.95
C HIS A 30 4.49 -14.50 11.32
N LEU A 31 4.32 -13.31 10.72
CA LEU A 31 5.19 -12.15 10.92
C LEU A 31 6.67 -12.46 10.62
N SER A 32 6.92 -13.32 9.64
CA SER A 32 8.29 -13.61 9.19
C SER A 32 8.99 -12.34 8.73
N GLU A 33 10.28 -12.22 9.05
CA GLU A 33 11.11 -11.11 8.58
C GLU A 33 11.30 -11.15 7.05
N TYR A 34 11.49 -12.36 6.50
CA TYR A 34 11.59 -12.62 5.07
C TYR A 34 10.47 -13.55 4.64
N VAL A 35 9.55 -13.02 3.83
CA VAL A 35 8.38 -13.77 3.38
C VAL A 35 8.66 -14.53 2.08
N ALA A 36 8.09 -15.73 1.97
CA ALA A 36 8.11 -16.49 0.72
C ALA A 36 7.42 -15.73 -0.42
N ASP A 37 7.76 -16.03 -1.67
CA ASP A 37 7.24 -15.31 -2.84
C ASP A 37 5.71 -15.29 -2.89
N HIS A 38 5.05 -16.37 -2.45
CA HIS A 38 3.61 -16.46 -2.30
C HIS A 38 2.99 -15.31 -1.48
N TRP A 39 3.70 -14.83 -0.45
CA TRP A 39 3.22 -13.80 0.48
C TRP A 39 3.71 -12.39 0.12
N LYS A 40 4.46 -12.20 -0.97
CA LYS A 40 4.93 -10.88 -1.44
C LYS A 40 3.82 -10.06 -2.11
N ALA A 41 2.63 -10.02 -1.52
CA ALA A 41 1.44 -9.36 -2.07
C ALA A 41 1.67 -7.86 -2.32
N ARG A 42 2.32 -7.15 -1.38
CA ARG A 42 2.69 -5.74 -1.55
C ARG A 42 3.58 -5.54 -2.78
N ALA A 43 4.58 -6.39 -2.99
CA ALA A 43 5.47 -6.27 -4.14
C ALA A 43 4.71 -6.57 -5.44
N TRP A 44 3.81 -7.56 -5.43
CA TRP A 44 2.97 -7.86 -6.57
C TRP A 44 2.03 -6.71 -6.95
N ILE A 45 1.33 -6.10 -5.99
CA ILE A 45 0.35 -5.03 -6.27
C ILE A 45 1.06 -3.72 -6.68
N SER A 46 2.12 -3.34 -5.98
CA SER A 46 2.75 -2.01 -6.12
C SER A 46 3.97 -1.97 -7.04
N GLY A 47 4.59 -3.11 -7.33
CA GLY A 47 5.90 -3.17 -7.99
C GLY A 47 7.09 -2.84 -7.08
N PHE A 48 6.84 -2.41 -5.83
CA PHE A 48 7.88 -2.09 -4.87
C PHE A 48 8.45 -3.35 -4.19
N THR A 49 9.76 -3.56 -4.32
CA THR A 49 10.45 -4.79 -3.92
C THR A 49 11.33 -4.64 -2.66
N GLY A 50 11.30 -3.50 -1.98
CA GLY A 50 11.97 -3.37 -0.67
C GLY A 50 11.40 -4.35 0.35
N SER A 51 12.12 -4.72 1.40
CA SER A 51 11.61 -5.74 2.34
C SER A 51 10.50 -5.20 3.23
N ALA A 52 10.58 -3.94 3.65
CA ALA A 52 9.64 -3.31 4.55
C ALA A 52 8.74 -2.28 3.85
N GLY A 53 7.47 -2.25 4.25
CA GLY A 53 6.50 -1.24 3.84
C GLY A 53 5.06 -1.73 3.84
N THR A 54 4.12 -0.80 3.81
CA THR A 54 2.67 -1.08 3.78
C THR A 54 2.08 -0.36 2.59
N PHE A 55 1.35 -1.10 1.75
CA PHE A 55 0.53 -0.52 0.70
C PHE A 55 -0.90 -0.37 1.21
N VAL A 56 -1.54 0.77 0.94
CA VAL A 56 -2.97 0.98 1.21
C VAL A 56 -3.62 1.50 -0.05
N ALA A 57 -4.75 0.91 -0.43
CA ALA A 57 -5.64 1.47 -1.44
C ALA A 57 -6.90 2.00 -0.77
N ALA A 58 -7.29 3.23 -1.09
CA ALA A 58 -8.64 3.73 -0.93
C ALA A 58 -9.35 3.72 -2.31
N MET A 59 -10.63 4.05 -2.34
CA MET A 59 -11.42 4.07 -3.58
C MET A 59 -10.89 5.04 -4.64
N ASP A 60 -10.24 6.13 -4.24
CA ASP A 60 -9.76 7.21 -5.11
C ASP A 60 -8.23 7.38 -5.08
N GLU A 61 -7.58 7.00 -3.98
CA GLU A 61 -6.13 7.18 -3.80
C GLU A 61 -5.42 5.89 -3.38
N SER A 62 -4.11 5.82 -3.54
CA SER A 62 -3.28 4.71 -3.06
C SER A 62 -1.96 5.23 -2.52
N GLY A 63 -1.48 4.62 -1.45
CA GLY A 63 -0.24 5.01 -0.77
C GLY A 63 0.67 3.82 -0.50
N LEU A 64 1.97 4.07 -0.50
CA LEU A 64 2.99 3.15 -0.01
C LEU A 64 3.81 3.83 1.08
N TRP A 65 3.80 3.25 2.27
CA TRP A 65 4.63 3.67 3.39
C TRP A 65 5.84 2.76 3.47
N THR A 66 7.03 3.34 3.54
CA THR A 66 8.27 2.60 3.80
C THR A 66 9.23 3.47 4.60
N ASP A 67 10.23 2.86 5.23
CA ASP A 67 11.29 3.57 5.95
C ASP A 67 12.45 4.05 5.04
N GLY A 68 13.37 4.81 5.63
CA GLY A 68 14.46 5.52 4.95
C GLY A 68 15.42 4.65 4.14
N ARG A 69 15.51 3.34 4.41
CA ARG A 69 16.33 2.41 3.63
C ARG A 69 15.88 2.34 2.17
N TYR A 70 14.59 2.63 1.92
CA TYR A 70 13.94 2.35 0.63
C TYR A 70 13.41 3.58 -0.10
N PHE A 71 13.60 4.81 0.39
CA PHE A 71 13.03 6.00 -0.25
C PHE A 71 13.41 6.13 -1.73
N ILE A 72 14.71 6.05 -2.04
CA ILE A 72 15.22 6.17 -3.42
C ILE A 72 14.73 5.01 -4.29
N GLN A 73 14.69 3.80 -3.73
CA GLN A 73 14.18 2.62 -4.44
C GLN A 73 12.70 2.77 -4.76
N ALA A 74 11.89 3.19 -3.79
CA ALA A 74 10.46 3.36 -3.94
C ALA A 74 10.13 4.44 -4.96
N GLU A 75 10.79 5.61 -4.93
CA GLU A 75 10.59 6.66 -5.95
C GLU A 75 10.80 6.13 -7.37
N LYS A 76 11.87 5.35 -7.59
CA LYS A 76 12.17 4.76 -8.90
C LYS A 76 11.14 3.70 -9.30
N GLN A 77 10.80 2.79 -8.39
CA GLN A 77 9.92 1.65 -8.70
C GLN A 77 8.44 2.03 -8.85
N LEU A 78 8.01 3.11 -8.20
CA LEU A 78 6.64 3.62 -8.30
C LEU A 78 6.44 4.59 -9.46
N THR A 79 7.50 4.94 -10.21
CA THR A 79 7.41 5.86 -11.33
C THR A 79 6.39 5.37 -12.37
N GLY A 80 5.43 6.24 -12.72
CA GLY A 80 4.34 5.93 -13.65
C GLY A 80 3.15 5.20 -13.03
N SER A 81 3.21 4.87 -11.74
CA SER A 81 2.06 4.39 -10.98
C SER A 81 1.29 5.55 -10.33
N GLU A 82 0.02 5.31 -9.98
CA GLU A 82 -0.79 6.24 -9.17
C GLU A 82 -0.42 6.25 -7.67
N ILE A 83 0.54 5.41 -7.26
CA ILE A 83 0.88 5.21 -5.85
C ILE A 83 1.67 6.40 -5.32
N LYS A 84 1.14 7.05 -4.27
CA LYS A 84 1.86 8.08 -3.53
C LYS A 84 2.84 7.45 -2.54
N LEU A 85 4.11 7.83 -2.62
CA LEU A 85 5.11 7.43 -1.63
C LEU A 85 4.99 8.28 -0.35
N PHE A 86 4.84 7.61 0.78
CA PHE A 86 4.90 8.19 2.12
C PHE A 86 6.21 7.76 2.80
N LYS A 87 7.11 8.72 2.99
CA LYS A 87 8.43 8.53 3.59
C LYS A 87 8.30 8.47 5.12
N MET A 88 8.13 7.26 5.67
CA MET A 88 7.88 7.07 7.10
C MET A 88 8.98 7.70 7.97
N GLY A 89 8.59 8.32 9.07
CA GLY A 89 9.50 8.95 10.02
C GLY A 89 9.91 10.38 9.65
N ASN A 90 9.58 10.87 8.45
CA ASN A 90 9.77 12.28 8.12
C ASN A 90 8.70 13.15 8.81
N PRO A 91 9.06 14.35 9.32
CA PRO A 91 8.09 15.28 9.91
C PRO A 91 6.93 15.58 8.96
N GLY A 92 5.70 15.51 9.49
CA GLY A 92 4.47 15.80 8.73
C GLY A 92 4.00 14.69 7.81
N VAL A 93 4.67 13.53 7.76
CA VAL A 93 4.17 12.35 7.04
C VAL A 93 3.29 11.53 7.98
N PRO A 94 1.97 11.39 7.71
CA PRO A 94 1.09 10.58 8.56
C PRO A 94 1.45 9.10 8.42
N SER A 95 1.20 8.34 9.49
CA SER A 95 1.13 6.88 9.41
C SER A 95 -0.02 6.45 8.49
N TYR A 96 0.01 5.21 8.01
CA TYR A 96 -1.07 4.69 7.15
C TYR A 96 -2.41 4.65 7.89
N THR A 97 -2.42 4.40 9.21
CA THR A 97 -3.64 4.42 10.02
C THR A 97 -4.21 5.84 10.18
N GLU A 98 -3.35 6.84 10.41
CA GLU A 98 -3.78 8.24 10.46
C GLU A 98 -4.32 8.70 9.10
N TRP A 99 -3.63 8.35 8.02
CA TRP A 99 -4.07 8.66 6.66
C TRP A 99 -5.44 8.02 6.33
N ILE A 100 -5.67 6.76 6.73
CA ILE A 100 -6.98 6.11 6.58
C ILE A 100 -8.04 6.85 7.39
N ALA A 101 -7.76 7.20 8.66
CA ALA A 101 -8.70 7.90 9.52
C ALA A 101 -9.04 9.31 9.01
N GLU A 102 -8.13 9.98 8.32
CA GLU A 102 -8.39 11.27 7.65
C GLU A 102 -9.21 11.12 6.37
N LYS A 103 -9.06 10.00 5.65
CA LYS A 103 -9.70 9.76 4.36
C LYS A 103 -11.10 9.18 4.48
N LEU A 104 -11.33 8.33 5.47
CA LEU A 104 -12.58 7.61 5.64
C LEU A 104 -13.51 8.30 6.64
N LYS A 105 -14.81 8.04 6.47
CA LYS A 105 -15.86 8.51 7.35
C LYS A 105 -16.24 7.44 8.36
N ASN A 106 -16.92 7.86 9.41
CA ASN A 106 -17.48 6.92 10.36
C ASN A 106 -18.52 6.03 9.66
N GLY A 107 -18.34 4.71 9.75
CA GLY A 107 -19.16 3.71 9.07
C GLY A 107 -18.53 3.11 7.81
N ASP A 108 -17.45 3.69 7.29
CA ASP A 108 -16.69 3.12 6.16
C ASP A 108 -15.92 1.86 6.60
N CYS A 109 -15.74 0.93 5.66
CA CYS A 109 -15.12 -0.38 5.92
C CYS A 109 -13.67 -0.45 5.40
N VAL A 110 -12.78 -1.03 6.21
CA VAL A 110 -11.35 -1.22 5.90
C VAL A 110 -11.03 -2.71 5.84
#